data_AF-A0A316MLG3-F1
#
_entry.id   AF-A0A316MLG3-F1
#
_cell.length_a   1.000
_cell.length_b   1.000
_cell.length_c   1.000
_cell.angle_alpha   90.00
_cell.angle_beta   90.00
_cell.angle_gamma   90.00
#
_symmetry.space_group_name_H-M   'P 1'
#
loop_
_entity.id
_entity.type
_entity.pdbx_description
1 polymer ?
#
loop_
_entity_poly.entity_id
_entity_poly.type
_entity_poly.pdbx_seq_one_letter_code
_entity_poly.pdbx_strand_id
1 'polypeptide(L)'
;MNIRYTLTSVFLLAFTLALALWAQAFTNDVCDNTQMRITQALVCAKDGDFEESADILASLIRDLDSKKPVFTVVQHHSYGDGIIASLCRAELCARQSELTALELELASAALAVGALAERDMLTLGNIF
;
A
#
# COMPACT_ATOMS: atom_id res chain seq x y z
N MET A 1 -45.46 -5.72 -5.79
CA MET A 1 -44.07 -5.42 -5.37
C MET A 1 -43.76 -3.99 -5.79
N ASN A 2 -43.34 -3.14 -4.87
CA ASN A 2 -43.42 -1.70 -5.03
C ASN A 2 -42.17 -1.17 -5.76
N ILE A 3 -42.28 -0.98 -7.09
CA ILE A 3 -41.19 -0.73 -8.05
C ILE A 3 -40.21 0.38 -7.60
N ARG A 4 -40.70 1.39 -6.88
CA ARG A 4 -39.91 2.50 -6.35
C ARG A 4 -38.85 2.02 -5.35
N TYR A 5 -39.19 1.08 -4.45
CA TYR A 5 -38.26 0.57 -3.45
C TYR A 5 -37.18 -0.31 -4.07
N THR A 6 -37.54 -1.15 -5.05
CA THR A 6 -36.58 -1.96 -5.83
C THR A 6 -35.58 -1.12 -6.62
N LEU A 7 -35.99 0.03 -7.15
CA LEU A 7 -35.09 0.94 -7.87
C LEU A 7 -34.06 1.58 -6.93
N THR A 8 -34.51 2.08 -5.77
CA THR A 8 -33.60 2.65 -4.75
C THR A 8 -32.59 1.62 -4.23
N SER A 9 -33.02 0.38 -3.98
CA SER A 9 -32.12 -0.68 -3.53
C SER A 9 -31.09 -1.08 -4.59
N VAL A 10 -31.49 -1.10 -5.88
CA VAL A 10 -30.55 -1.38 -6.99
C VAL A 10 -29.54 -0.24 -7.15
N PHE A 11 -29.97 1.02 -7.02
CA PHE A 11 -29.06 2.16 -7.04
C PHE A 11 -28.06 2.16 -5.88
N LEU A 12 -28.53 1.85 -4.67
CA LEU A 12 -27.66 1.70 -3.49
C LEU A 12 -26.63 0.58 -3.69
N LEU A 13 -27.08 -0.58 -4.19
CA LEU A 13 -26.19 -1.71 -4.48
C LEU A 13 -25.13 -1.34 -5.53
N ALA A 14 -25.54 -0.70 -6.63
CA ALA A 14 -24.63 -0.25 -7.67
C ALA A 14 -23.62 0.78 -7.16
N PHE A 15 -24.06 1.69 -6.29
CA PHE A 15 -23.18 2.68 -5.67
C PHE A 15 -22.17 2.05 -4.71
N THR A 16 -22.59 1.12 -3.85
CA THR A 16 -21.68 0.38 -2.96
C THR A 16 -20.68 -0.47 -3.73
N LEU A 17 -21.12 -1.07 -4.85
CA LEU A 17 -20.23 -1.84 -5.72
C LEU A 17 -19.19 -0.93 -6.40
N ALA A 18 -19.61 0.21 -6.91
CA ALA A 18 -18.69 1.18 -7.52
C ALA A 18 -17.65 1.70 -6.51
N LEU A 19 -18.06 1.95 -5.26
CA LEU A 19 -17.14 2.33 -4.19
C LEU A 19 -16.15 1.22 -3.84
N ALA A 20 -16.59 -0.04 -3.77
CA ALA A 20 -15.72 -1.17 -3.49
C ALA A 20 -14.68 -1.38 -4.61
N LEU A 21 -15.10 -1.29 -5.88
CA LEU A 21 -14.19 -1.37 -7.03
C LEU A 21 -13.18 -0.22 -7.06
N TRP A 22 -13.62 0.99 -6.69
CA TRP A 22 -12.74 2.16 -6.62
C TRP A 22 -11.70 2.01 -5.50
N ALA A 23 -12.11 1.55 -4.31
CA ALA A 23 -11.20 1.29 -3.20
C ALA A 23 -10.16 0.21 -3.55
N GLN A 24 -10.57 -0.86 -4.22
CA GLN A 24 -9.66 -1.91 -4.71
C GLN A 24 -8.63 -1.35 -5.69
N ALA A 25 -9.09 -0.59 -6.69
CA ALA A 25 -8.20 0.00 -7.69
C ALA A 25 -7.19 0.96 -7.02
N PHE A 26 -7.65 1.71 -6.02
CA PHE A 26 -6.78 2.56 -5.22
C PHE A 26 -5.72 1.76 -4.46
N THR A 27 -6.08 0.70 -3.73
CA THR A 27 -5.09 -0.11 -3.00
C THR A 27 -4.10 -0.75 -3.95
N ASN A 28 -4.55 -1.31 -5.07
CA ASN A 28 -3.66 -1.92 -6.07
C ASN A 28 -2.64 -0.91 -6.60
N ASP A 29 -3.09 0.30 -6.97
CA ASP A 29 -2.21 1.37 -7.46
C ASP A 29 -1.17 1.77 -6.40
N VAL A 30 -1.59 1.87 -5.13
CA VAL A 30 -0.68 2.17 -4.02
C VAL A 30 0.33 1.05 -3.82
N CYS A 31 -0.10 -0.22 -3.86
CA CYS A 31 0.78 -1.38 -3.72
C CYS A 31 1.82 -1.44 -4.85
N ASP A 32 1.37 -1.32 -6.10
CA ASP A 32 2.25 -1.37 -7.29
C ASP A 32 3.30 -0.25 -7.26
N ASN A 33 2.86 0.98 -6.96
CA ASN A 33 3.76 2.13 -6.83
C ASN A 33 4.76 1.94 -5.68
N THR A 34 4.30 1.46 -4.52
CA THR A 34 5.16 1.20 -3.36
C THR A 34 6.22 0.14 -3.69
N GLN A 35 5.84 -0.95 -4.35
CA GLN A 35 6.76 -2.02 -4.72
C GLN A 35 7.79 -1.58 -5.76
N MET A 36 7.37 -0.77 -6.73
CA MET A 36 8.25 -0.16 -7.72
C MET A 36 9.29 0.74 -7.05
N ARG A 37 8.88 1.60 -6.12
CA ARG A 37 9.78 2.53 -5.41
C ARG A 37 10.70 1.84 -4.40
N ILE A 38 10.24 0.78 -3.73
CA ILE A 38 11.11 -0.10 -2.91
C ILE A 38 12.22 -0.69 -3.77
N THR A 39 11.88 -1.15 -4.98
CA THR A 39 12.85 -1.73 -5.91
C THR A 39 13.86 -0.68 -6.37
N GLN A 40 13.41 0.53 -6.71
CA GLN A 40 14.28 1.65 -7.07
C GLN A 40 15.25 2.00 -5.93
N ALA A 41 14.75 2.16 -4.70
CA ALA A 41 15.60 2.44 -3.54
C ALA A 41 16.66 1.35 -3.31
N LEU A 42 16.29 0.08 -3.52
CA LEU A 42 17.22 -1.03 -3.42
C LEU A 42 18.31 -0.99 -4.51
N VAL A 43 17.95 -0.64 -5.75
CA VAL A 43 18.92 -0.50 -6.84
C VAL A 43 19.91 0.63 -6.52
N CYS A 44 19.44 1.81 -6.13
CA CYS A 44 20.32 2.94 -5.76
C CYS A 44 21.30 2.54 -4.65
N ALA A 45 20.82 1.86 -3.60
CA ALA A 45 21.70 1.40 -2.52
C ALA A 45 22.73 0.35 -2.97
N LYS A 46 22.37 -0.54 -3.91
CA LYS A 46 23.30 -1.52 -4.49
C LYS A 46 24.37 -0.86 -5.37
N ASP A 47 24.02 0.23 -6.02
CA ASP A 47 24.94 1.06 -6.80
C ASP A 47 25.81 1.98 -5.93
N GLY A 48 25.59 1.95 -4.60
CA GLY A 48 26.33 2.73 -3.61
C GLY A 48 25.75 4.11 -3.32
N ASP A 49 24.64 4.47 -3.97
CA ASP A 49 23.91 5.71 -3.73
C ASP A 49 22.86 5.52 -2.61
N PHE A 50 23.37 5.52 -1.38
CA PHE A 50 22.55 5.37 -0.19
C PHE A 50 21.73 6.63 0.15
N GLU A 51 22.18 7.80 -0.28
CA GLU A 51 21.49 9.06 -0.02
C GLU A 51 20.27 9.20 -0.93
N GLU A 52 20.41 8.89 -2.22
CA GLU A 52 19.27 8.79 -3.14
C GLU A 52 18.29 7.69 -2.69
N SER A 53 18.80 6.53 -2.26
CA SER A 53 17.97 5.47 -1.69
C SER A 53 17.13 5.96 -0.50
N ALA A 54 17.74 6.67 0.45
CA ALA A 54 17.05 7.23 1.60
C ALA A 54 16.00 8.28 1.20
N ASP A 55 16.30 9.14 0.23
CA ASP A 55 15.37 10.16 -0.27
C ASP A 55 14.15 9.55 -0.97
N ILE A 56 14.36 8.48 -1.75
CA ILE A 56 13.27 7.71 -2.36
C ILE A 56 12.37 7.13 -1.27
N LEU A 57 12.95 6.56 -0.21
CA LEU A 57 12.19 5.97 0.91
C LEU A 57 11.45 7.04 1.73
N ALA A 58 12.09 8.15 2.07
CA ALA A 58 11.47 9.26 2.79
C ALA A 58 10.27 9.84 2.02
N SER A 59 10.42 10.01 0.71
CA SER A 59 9.35 10.47 -0.16
C SER A 59 8.21 9.44 -0.27
N LEU A 60 8.52 8.14 -0.24
CA LEU A 60 7.53 7.06 -0.25
C LEU A 60 6.74 7.01 1.07
N ILE A 61 7.43 7.16 2.21
CA ILE A 61 6.81 7.21 3.54
C ILE A 61 5.78 8.35 3.60
N ARG A 62 6.16 9.56 3.18
CA ARG A 62 5.27 10.72 3.16
C ARG A 62 4.06 10.49 2.24
N ASP A 63 4.29 9.90 1.09
CA ASP A 63 3.23 9.59 0.12
C ASP A 63 2.21 8.59 0.69
N LEU A 64 2.68 7.51 1.32
CA LEU A 64 1.83 6.54 1.99
C LEU A 64 1.07 7.11 3.19
N ASP A 65 1.73 7.92 4.01
CA ASP A 65 1.10 8.56 5.17
C ASP A 65 -0.05 9.49 4.75
N SER A 66 0.14 10.24 3.65
CA SER A 66 -0.92 11.08 3.07
C SER A 66 -2.14 10.31 2.57
N LYS A 67 -1.93 9.03 2.21
CA LYS A 67 -2.96 8.13 1.67
C LYS A 67 -3.67 7.30 2.74
N LYS A 68 -3.17 7.30 3.99
CA LYS A 68 -3.79 6.58 5.11
C LYS A 68 -5.30 6.82 5.27
N PRO A 69 -5.82 8.06 5.16
CA PRO A 69 -7.25 8.31 5.35
C PRO A 69 -8.15 7.63 4.31
N VAL A 70 -7.59 7.20 3.17
CA VAL A 70 -8.32 6.56 2.08
C VAL A 70 -8.41 5.05 2.29
N PHE A 71 -7.56 4.46 3.15
CA PHE A 71 -7.70 3.05 3.52
C PHE A 71 -8.99 2.85 4.33
N THR A 72 -9.98 2.25 3.69
CA THR A 72 -11.38 2.21 4.11
C THR A 72 -11.69 1.15 5.18
N VAL A 73 -10.75 0.28 5.55
CA VAL A 73 -10.94 -0.79 6.54
C VAL A 73 -9.86 -0.74 7.60
N VAL A 74 -10.22 -0.93 8.88
CA VAL A 74 -9.30 -0.98 10.03
C VAL A 74 -8.11 -1.91 9.79
N GLN A 75 -8.32 -3.01 9.05
CA GLN A 75 -7.26 -3.94 8.67
C GLN A 75 -6.27 -3.29 7.69
N HIS A 76 -6.73 -2.61 6.64
CA HIS A 76 -5.88 -1.86 5.70
C HIS A 76 -5.05 -0.78 6.40
N HIS A 77 -5.61 -0.12 7.42
CA HIS A 77 -4.88 0.88 8.21
C HIS A 77 -3.70 0.26 8.98
N SER A 78 -3.91 -0.90 9.61
CA SER A 78 -2.85 -1.61 10.35
C SER A 78 -1.70 -2.09 9.45
N TYR A 79 -2.00 -2.47 8.21
CA TYR A 79 -0.98 -2.80 7.21
C TYR A 79 -0.24 -1.56 6.75
N GLY A 80 -0.95 -0.45 6.49
CA GLY A 80 -0.33 0.83 6.13
C GLY A 80 0.66 1.30 7.20
N ASP A 81 0.30 1.21 8.48
CA ASP A 81 1.20 1.54 9.58
C ASP A 81 2.41 0.59 9.65
N GLY A 82 2.19 -0.71 9.42
CA GLY A 82 3.27 -1.71 9.37
C GLY A 82 4.27 -1.48 8.23
N ILE A 83 3.77 -1.16 7.02
CA ILE A 83 4.58 -0.85 5.84
C ILE A 83 5.39 0.43 6.08
N ILE A 84 4.76 1.47 6.62
CA ILE A 84 5.49 2.72 6.92
C ILE A 84 6.58 2.49 7.98
N ALA A 85 6.31 1.69 9.00
CA ALA A 85 7.29 1.38 10.02
C ALA A 85 8.53 0.65 9.46
N SER A 86 8.34 -0.34 8.57
CA SER A 86 9.48 -1.00 7.90
C SER A 86 10.22 -0.08 6.95
N LEU A 87 9.51 0.77 6.20
CA LEU A 87 10.15 1.78 5.35
C LEU A 87 10.96 2.81 6.15
N CYS A 88 10.48 3.25 7.32
CA CYS A 88 11.25 4.15 8.19
C CYS A 88 12.55 3.50 8.69
N ARG A 89 12.51 2.20 9.02
CA ARG A 89 13.72 1.45 9.40
C ARG A 89 14.67 1.29 8.22
N ALA A 90 14.14 0.96 7.04
CA ALA A 90 14.90 0.91 5.80
C ALA A 90 15.59 2.26 5.51
N GLU A 91 14.89 3.39 5.66
CA GLU A 91 15.47 4.72 5.49
C GLU A 91 16.65 4.95 6.45
N LEU A 92 16.50 4.58 7.72
CA LEU A 92 17.59 4.67 8.70
C LEU A 92 18.80 3.81 8.31
N CYS A 93 18.57 2.58 7.85
CA CYS A 93 19.63 1.70 7.36
C CYS A 93 20.33 2.27 6.11
N ALA A 94 19.58 2.89 5.18
CA ALA A 94 20.16 3.58 4.03
C ALA A 94 21.04 4.76 4.49
N ARG A 95 20.55 5.62 5.39
CA ARG A 95 21.33 6.73 5.95
C ARG A 95 22.60 6.30 6.69
N GLN A 96 22.64 5.07 7.21
CA GLN A 96 23.80 4.46 7.86
C GLN A 96 24.70 3.67 6.89
N SER A 97 24.34 3.61 5.60
CA SER A 97 25.02 2.84 4.55
C SER A 97 25.08 1.33 4.85
N GLU A 98 24.08 0.81 5.55
CA GLU A 98 23.98 -0.61 5.94
C GLU A 98 23.15 -1.40 4.92
N LEU A 99 23.77 -1.82 3.81
CA LEU A 99 23.08 -2.50 2.71
C LEU A 99 22.31 -3.77 3.14
N THR A 100 22.91 -4.62 3.97
CA THR A 100 22.28 -5.89 4.38
C THR A 100 21.06 -5.68 5.28
N ALA A 101 21.12 -4.70 6.19
CA ALA A 101 20.00 -4.36 7.05
C ALA A 101 18.87 -3.69 6.24
N LEU A 102 19.24 -2.81 5.30
CA LEU A 102 18.32 -2.20 4.35
C LEU A 102 17.58 -3.26 3.52
N GLU A 103 18.29 -4.22 2.93
CA GLU A 103 17.71 -5.32 2.15
C GLU A 103 16.66 -6.11 2.94
N LEU A 104 16.96 -6.41 4.21
CA LEU A 104 16.05 -7.14 5.08
C LEU A 104 14.77 -6.34 5.37
N GLU A 105 14.90 -5.05 5.70
CA GLU A 105 13.76 -4.20 5.99
C GLU A 105 12.90 -3.95 4.74
N LEU A 106 13.53 -3.74 3.57
CA LEU A 106 12.82 -3.61 2.30
C LEU A 106 12.12 -4.90 1.89
N ALA A 107 12.72 -6.08 2.11
CA ALA A 107 12.06 -7.36 1.88
C ALA A 107 10.84 -7.53 2.81
N SER A 108 10.93 -7.11 4.07
CA SER A 108 9.81 -7.13 5.00
C SER A 108 8.67 -6.19 4.55
N ALA A 109 9.01 -4.99 4.05
CA ALA A 109 8.05 -4.05 3.50
C ALA A 109 7.37 -4.60 2.25
N ALA A 110 8.12 -5.20 1.33
CA ALA A 110 7.59 -5.81 0.12
C ALA A 110 6.62 -6.97 0.43
N LEU A 111 6.94 -7.81 1.43
CA LEU A 111 6.03 -8.87 1.88
C LEU A 111 4.72 -8.32 2.45
N ALA A 112 4.79 -7.25 3.24
CA ALA A 112 3.59 -6.60 3.79
C ALA A 112 2.72 -5.97 2.69
N VAL A 113 3.34 -5.38 1.66
CA VAL A 113 2.65 -4.85 0.47
C VAL A 113 1.97 -5.97 -0.31
N GLY A 114 2.66 -7.09 -0.54
CA GLY A 114 2.07 -8.27 -1.21
C GLY A 114 0.86 -8.82 -0.46
N ALA A 115 0.98 -8.96 0.87
CA ALA A 115 -0.12 -9.40 1.72
C ALA A 115 -1.32 -8.42 1.70
N LEU A 116 -1.07 -7.12 1.54
CA LEU A 116 -2.11 -6.11 1.39
C LEU A 116 -2.89 -6.30 0.08
N ALA A 117 -2.17 -6.45 -1.03
CA ALA A 117 -2.76 -6.65 -2.35
C ALA A 117 -3.59 -7.96 -2.43
N GLU A 118 -3.07 -9.07 -1.89
CA GLU A 118 -3.78 -10.35 -1.86
C GLU A 118 -5.06 -10.31 -1.02
N ARG A 119 -5.02 -9.62 0.12
CA ARG A 119 -6.15 -9.53 1.04
C ARG A 119 -7.30 -8.71 0.46
N ASP A 120 -7.01 -7.65 -0.27
CA ASP A 120 -8.05 -6.82 -0.88
C ASP A 120 -8.81 -7.62 -1.95
N MET A 121 -8.11 -8.45 -2.76
CA MET A 121 -8.76 -9.39 -3.69
C MET A 121 -9.73 -10.36 -3.00
N LEU A 122 -9.40 -10.86 -1.80
CA LEU A 122 -10.26 -11.77 -1.03
C LEU A 122 -11.50 -11.08 -0.44
N THR A 123 -11.40 -9.78 -0.14
CA THR A 123 -12.49 -9.03 0.50
C THR A 123 -13.62 -8.79 -0.50
N LEU A 124 -13.32 -8.51 -1.77
CA LEU A 124 -14.30 -8.49 -2.86
C LEU A 124 -14.91 -9.88 -3.12
N GLY A 125 -14.09 -10.94 -3.10
CA GLY A 125 -14.56 -12.31 -3.30
C GLY A 125 -15.58 -12.80 -2.27
N ASN A 126 -15.64 -12.18 -1.09
CA ASN A 126 -16.63 -12.47 -0.04
C ASN A 126 -17.85 -11.52 -0.05
N ILE A 127 -17.84 -10.46 -0.87
CA ILE A 127 -18.99 -9.57 -1.09
C ILE A 127 -19.88 -10.12 -2.22
N PHE A 128 -19.33 -10.96 -3.11
CA PHE A 128 -20.04 -11.74 -4.13
C PHE A 128 -20.35 -13.16 -3.66
#